data_AF-A0A9P0PLI5-F1
#
_entry.id   AF-A0A9P0PLI5-F1
#
_cell.length_a   1.000
_cell.length_b   1.000
_cell.length_c   1.000
_cell.angle_alpha   90.00
_cell.angle_beta   90.00
_cell.angle_gamma   90.00
#
_symmetry.space_group_name_H-M   'P 1'
#
loop_
_entity.id
_entity.type
_entity.pdbx_description
1 polymer ?
#
loop_
_entity_poly.entity_id
_entity_poly.type
_entity_poly.pdbx_seq_one_letter_code
_entity_poly.pdbx_strand_id
1 'polypeptide(L)'
;MPIYESLSSDKLSVVLDIGAAYTKFGFTGEFSPRSIITSEVLCSKTKKLRRIWDYESAEDLYDLLVDFIHVIFFKYALLSPKDKPVIIVESLLCPTTFRETLAKVLFYHYEMSMMFILPSHLVCLASLAIDSAMVVDVGYKEAVVIPICYSFPVVKAWQALPLGGEAIHNNLRTLLSSSNTGIQDLPESTLENIKEEQNI
;
A
#
# COMPACT_ATOMS: atom_id res chain seq x y z
N MET A 1 -22.86 8.15 41.36
CA MET A 1 -21.79 8.35 40.36
C MET A 1 -21.76 7.10 39.49
N PRO A 2 -22.11 7.16 38.21
CA PRO A 2 -22.10 5.98 37.35
C PRO A 2 -20.69 5.71 36.83
N ILE A 3 -20.28 4.44 36.95
CA ILE A 3 -18.96 3.88 36.62
C ILE A 3 -18.90 3.52 35.11
N TYR A 4 -19.47 4.35 34.24
CA TYR A 4 -19.58 4.07 32.79
C TYR A 4 -19.03 5.20 31.90
N GLU A 5 -18.20 6.09 32.44
CA GLU A 5 -17.33 6.93 31.62
C GLU A 5 -15.96 6.24 31.49
N SER A 6 -15.67 5.62 30.33
CA SER A 6 -14.31 5.49 29.73
C SER A 6 -14.06 4.29 28.77
N LEU A 7 -15.08 3.65 28.16
CA LEU A 7 -14.85 2.57 27.17
C LEU A 7 -15.16 2.93 25.71
N SER A 8 -15.39 4.22 25.41
CA SER A 8 -15.90 4.67 24.11
C SER A 8 -15.02 5.70 23.38
N SER A 9 -13.70 5.66 23.59
CA SER A 9 -12.73 6.44 22.80
C SER A 9 -11.31 5.85 22.84
N ASP A 10 -11.18 4.53 22.62
CA ASP A 10 -9.90 4.07 22.11
C ASP A 10 -9.68 4.79 20.77
N LYS A 11 -8.56 5.51 20.65
CA LYS A 11 -8.22 6.24 19.44
C LYS A 11 -8.08 5.23 18.30
N LEU A 12 -9.19 5.00 17.58
CA LEU A 12 -9.23 4.15 16.39
C LEU A 12 -8.05 4.53 15.50
N SER A 13 -7.13 3.58 15.36
CA SER A 13 -5.90 3.76 14.61
C SER A 13 -6.13 3.24 13.22
N VAL A 14 -5.79 4.06 12.23
CA VAL A 14 -5.93 3.70 10.82
C VAL A 14 -4.69 2.93 10.39
N VAL A 15 -4.86 1.78 9.75
CA VAL A 15 -3.79 0.98 9.17
C VAL A 15 -3.80 1.19 7.66
N LEU A 16 -2.66 1.59 7.09
CA LEU A 16 -2.45 1.81 5.66
C LEU A 16 -1.30 0.95 5.16
N ASP A 17 -1.58 0.09 4.19
CA ASP A 17 -0.58 -0.61 3.39
C ASP A 17 -0.62 -0.01 1.98
N ILE A 18 0.31 0.89 1.67
CA ILE A 18 0.36 1.60 0.38
C ILE A 18 1.25 0.80 -0.57
N GLY A 19 0.66 -0.14 -1.30
CA GLY A 19 1.36 -0.92 -2.32
C GLY A 19 1.50 -0.18 -3.64
N ALA A 20 2.22 -0.79 -4.60
CA ALA A 20 2.47 -0.19 -5.91
C ALA A 20 1.22 -0.11 -6.81
N ALA A 21 0.39 -1.15 -6.80
CA ALA A 21 -0.87 -1.21 -7.54
C ALA A 21 -2.10 -1.02 -6.65
N TYR A 22 -2.05 -1.54 -5.42
CA TYR A 22 -3.16 -1.52 -4.48
C TYR A 22 -2.75 -0.99 -3.12
N THR A 23 -3.62 -0.17 -2.56
CA THR A 23 -3.54 0.29 -1.19
C THR A 23 -4.64 -0.39 -0.38
N LYS A 24 -4.26 -0.99 0.74
CA LYS A 24 -5.21 -1.59 1.68
C LYS A 24 -5.37 -0.66 2.88
N PHE A 25 -6.62 -0.45 3.28
CA PHE A 25 -7.00 0.38 4.40
C PHE A 25 -7.89 -0.40 5.36
N GLY A 26 -7.66 -0.24 6.66
CA GLY A 26 -8.52 -0.79 7.71
C GLY A 26 -8.27 -0.11 9.05
N PHE A 27 -9.00 -0.56 10.07
CA PHE A 27 -8.80 -0.12 11.45
C PHE A 27 -8.11 -1.20 12.27
N THR A 28 -7.36 -0.77 13.29
CA THR A 28 -6.79 -1.71 14.27
C THR A 28 -7.88 -2.54 14.93
N GLY A 29 -7.66 -3.86 15.01
CA GLY A 29 -8.61 -4.82 15.58
C GLY A 29 -9.54 -5.47 14.55
N GLU A 30 -9.55 -5.02 13.30
CA GLU A 30 -10.24 -5.70 12.21
C GLU A 30 -9.42 -6.90 11.69
N PHE A 31 -10.09 -8.00 11.35
CA PHE A 31 -9.44 -9.23 10.84
C PHE A 31 -8.99 -9.13 9.39
N SER A 32 -9.52 -8.15 8.64
CA SER A 32 -9.26 -7.95 7.23
C SER A 32 -9.26 -6.45 6.93
N PRO A 33 -8.57 -6.00 5.86
CA PRO A 33 -8.71 -4.62 5.42
C PRO A 33 -10.18 -4.34 5.06
N ARG A 34 -10.64 -3.15 5.41
CA ARG A 34 -12.00 -2.70 5.15
C ARG A 34 -12.21 -2.36 3.67
N SER A 35 -11.17 -1.82 3.04
CA SER A 35 -11.17 -1.52 1.62
C SER A 35 -9.80 -1.80 1.02
N ILE A 36 -9.81 -2.32 -0.21
CA ILE A 36 -8.65 -2.43 -1.08
C ILE A 36 -8.96 -1.55 -2.29
N ILE A 37 -8.11 -0.56 -2.53
CA ILE A 37 -8.30 0.45 -3.57
C ILE A 37 -7.07 0.50 -4.46
N THR A 38 -7.20 0.90 -5.72
CA THR A 38 -6.04 1.11 -6.57
C THR A 38 -5.20 2.26 -6.01
N SER A 39 -3.87 2.12 -6.07
CA SER A 39 -2.89 3.12 -5.61
C SER A 39 -2.74 4.26 -6.64
N GLU A 40 -3.89 4.79 -7.04
CA GLU A 40 -4.06 5.80 -8.07
C GLU A 40 -4.93 6.93 -7.53
N VAL A 41 -4.60 8.14 -7.94
CA VAL A 41 -5.33 9.34 -7.53
C VAL A 41 -5.53 10.27 -8.71
N LEU A 42 -6.70 10.90 -8.75
CA LEU A 42 -6.95 12.00 -9.64
C LEU A 42 -6.20 13.22 -9.13
N CYS A 43 -5.08 13.55 -9.75
CA CYS A 43 -4.27 14.69 -9.35
C CYS A 43 -5.08 15.99 -9.53
N SER A 44 -5.24 16.76 -8.46
CA SER A 44 -6.01 18.00 -8.46
C SER A 44 -5.47 19.04 -9.44
N LYS A 45 -4.14 19.08 -9.64
CA LYS A 45 -3.44 20.01 -10.54
C LYS A 45 -3.56 19.62 -12.01
N THR A 46 -3.31 18.35 -12.34
CA THR A 46 -3.26 17.88 -13.74
C THR A 46 -4.60 17.31 -14.24
N LYS A 47 -5.55 17.03 -13.33
CA LYS A 47 -6.83 16.35 -13.61
C LYS A 47 -6.67 15.01 -14.32
N LYS A 48 -5.50 14.39 -14.19
CA LYS A 48 -5.21 13.05 -14.73
C LYS A 48 -5.15 12.05 -13.58
N LEU A 49 -5.63 10.84 -13.85
CA LEU A 49 -5.43 9.70 -12.98
C LEU A 49 -3.95 9.29 -13.06
N ARG A 50 -3.26 9.27 -11.92
CA ARG A 50 -1.84 8.90 -11.83
C ARG A 50 -1.64 7.93 -10.68
N ARG A 51 -0.71 6.99 -10.86
CA ARG A 51 -0.22 6.13 -9.78
C ARG A 51 0.65 6.93 -8.83
N ILE A 52 0.52 6.65 -7.54
CA ILE A 52 1.29 7.32 -6.49
C ILE A 52 2.79 7.05 -6.68
N TRP A 53 3.15 5.85 -7.10
CA TRP A 53 4.53 5.38 -7.26
C TRP A 53 5.21 5.84 -8.55
N ASP A 54 4.50 6.55 -9.43
CA ASP A 54 5.02 7.09 -10.69
C ASP A 54 5.21 8.61 -10.55
N TYR A 55 5.87 9.02 -9.48
CA TYR A 55 6.20 10.41 -9.17
C TYR A 55 7.54 10.82 -9.80
N GLU A 56 7.64 12.06 -10.24
CA GLU A 56 8.87 12.60 -10.87
C GLU A 56 9.77 13.33 -9.85
N SER A 57 9.16 13.96 -8.86
CA SER A 57 9.83 14.79 -7.84
C SER A 57 9.15 14.60 -6.47
N ALA A 58 9.84 14.95 -5.40
CA ALA A 58 9.29 14.94 -4.04
C ALA A 58 8.10 15.91 -3.88
N GLU A 59 8.08 17.01 -4.65
CA GLU A 59 6.98 17.98 -4.66
C GLU A 59 5.72 17.40 -5.33
N ASP A 60 5.91 16.72 -6.47
CA ASP A 60 4.83 16.00 -7.16
C ASP A 60 4.27 14.88 -6.28
N LEU A 61 5.15 14.12 -5.60
CA LEU A 61 4.74 13.11 -4.65
C LEU A 61 3.93 13.69 -3.47
N TYR A 62 4.32 14.87 -2.97
CA TYR A 62 3.58 15.54 -1.90
C TYR A 62 2.14 15.85 -2.32
N ASP A 63 1.96 16.43 -3.51
CA ASP A 63 0.62 16.74 -4.04
C ASP A 63 -0.22 15.46 -4.23
N LEU A 64 0.37 14.42 -4.83
CA LEU A 64 -0.30 13.14 -5.05
C LEU A 64 -0.73 12.50 -3.72
N LEU A 65 0.13 12.52 -2.70
CA LEU A 65 -0.18 11.96 -1.39
C LEU A 65 -1.25 12.77 -0.65
N VAL A 66 -1.27 14.10 -0.77
CA VAL A 66 -2.36 14.92 -0.21
C VAL A 66 -3.69 14.52 -0.82
N ASP A 67 -3.79 14.50 -2.15
CA ASP A 67 -5.04 14.11 -2.82
C ASP A 67 -5.43 12.66 -2.43
N PHE A 68 -4.47 11.76 -2.32
CA PHE A 68 -4.72 10.34 -2.04
C PHE A 68 -5.19 10.09 -0.60
N ILE A 69 -4.52 10.68 0.38
CA ILE A 69 -4.92 10.60 1.79
C ILE A 69 -6.28 11.28 1.99
N HIS A 70 -6.57 12.37 1.28
CA HIS A 70 -7.90 12.97 1.30
C HIS A 70 -8.97 11.96 0.87
N VAL A 71 -8.76 11.25 -0.24
CA VAL A 71 -9.67 10.20 -0.72
C VAL A 71 -9.82 9.09 0.33
N ILE A 72 -8.73 8.61 0.92
CA ILE A 72 -8.80 7.56 1.95
C ILE A 72 -9.66 8.01 3.14
N PHE A 73 -9.37 9.16 3.74
CA PHE A 73 -10.02 9.57 4.98
C PHE A 73 -11.47 10.03 4.76
N PHE A 74 -11.74 10.81 3.71
CA PHE A 74 -13.06 11.38 3.48
C PHE A 74 -14.00 10.49 2.68
N LYS A 75 -13.49 9.63 1.78
CA LYS A 75 -14.34 8.72 0.98
C LYS A 75 -14.49 7.34 1.62
N TYR A 76 -13.41 6.76 2.14
CA TYR A 76 -13.41 5.37 2.62
C TYR A 76 -13.51 5.27 4.14
N ALA A 77 -12.69 6.03 4.88
CA ALA A 77 -12.70 6.00 6.34
C ALA A 77 -13.92 6.75 6.94
N LEU A 78 -14.42 7.77 6.23
CA LEU A 78 -15.46 8.70 6.70
C LEU A 78 -15.09 9.36 8.04
N LEU A 79 -13.80 9.68 8.21
CA LEU A 79 -13.24 10.21 9.45
C LEU A 79 -12.38 11.44 9.17
N SER A 80 -12.38 12.36 10.14
CA SER A 80 -11.38 13.43 10.15
C SER A 80 -10.01 12.86 10.53
N PRO A 81 -8.95 13.15 9.76
CA PRO A 81 -7.60 12.68 10.05
C PRO A 81 -6.95 13.35 11.26
N LYS A 82 -7.47 14.51 11.69
CA LYS A 82 -6.89 15.32 12.76
C LYS A 82 -6.81 14.57 14.08
N ASP A 83 -5.65 14.65 14.77
CA ASP A 83 -5.36 14.02 16.06
C ASP A 83 -5.50 12.48 16.10
N LYS A 84 -5.60 11.83 14.92
CA LYS A 84 -5.66 10.36 14.82
C LYS A 84 -4.26 9.75 14.69
N PRO A 85 -4.02 8.59 15.33
CA PRO A 85 -2.84 7.78 15.07
C PRO A 85 -3.00 6.99 13.75
N VAL A 86 -1.91 6.91 12.98
CA VAL A 86 -1.85 6.12 11.75
C VAL A 86 -0.69 5.14 11.82
N ILE A 87 -0.97 3.91 11.42
CA ILE A 87 -0.01 2.82 11.25
C ILE A 87 0.19 2.63 9.75
N ILE A 88 1.43 2.69 9.31
CA ILE A 88 1.82 2.50 7.91
C ILE A 88 2.59 1.21 7.82
N VAL A 89 2.10 0.30 6.99
CA VAL A 89 2.79 -0.92 6.63
C VAL A 89 3.58 -0.63 5.36
N GLU A 90 4.90 -0.78 5.43
CA GLU A 90 5.78 -0.57 4.28
C GLU A 90 6.86 -1.66 4.20
N SER A 91 7.46 -1.82 3.02
CA SER A 91 8.62 -2.68 2.84
C SER A 91 9.87 -2.07 3.49
N LEU A 92 10.80 -2.93 3.94
CA LEU A 92 12.11 -2.49 4.42
C LEU A 92 12.94 -1.77 3.35
N LEU A 93 12.63 -2.03 2.08
CA LEU A 93 13.32 -1.46 0.91
C LEU A 93 12.63 -0.19 0.38
N CYS A 94 11.62 0.33 1.08
CA CYS A 94 10.90 1.54 0.69
C CYS A 94 11.87 2.76 0.62
N PRO A 95 11.83 3.58 -0.45
CA PRO A 95 12.65 4.78 -0.57
C PRO A 95 12.43 5.76 0.58
N THR A 96 13.51 6.31 1.13
CA THR A 96 13.43 7.31 2.22
C THR A 96 12.66 8.55 1.78
N THR A 97 12.81 8.97 0.53
CA THR A 97 12.06 10.10 -0.07
C THR A 97 10.56 9.92 0.04
N PHE A 98 10.06 8.69 -0.16
CA PHE A 98 8.63 8.39 -0.05
C PHE A 98 8.16 8.51 1.40
N ARG A 99 8.89 7.86 2.33
CA ARG A 99 8.61 7.89 3.77
C ARG A 99 8.61 9.30 4.34
N GLU A 100 9.61 10.11 3.99
CA GLU A 100 9.72 11.49 4.47
C GLU A 100 8.61 12.39 3.93
N THR A 101 8.27 12.25 2.64
CA THR A 101 7.18 13.02 2.02
C THR A 101 5.83 12.62 2.62
N LEU A 102 5.60 11.33 2.85
CA LEU A 102 4.40 10.84 3.52
C LEU A 102 4.29 11.38 4.95
N ALA A 103 5.36 11.34 5.73
CA ALA A 103 5.39 11.93 7.07
C ALA A 103 5.07 13.43 7.03
N LYS A 104 5.64 14.17 6.07
CA LYS A 104 5.34 15.60 5.89
C LYS A 104 3.85 15.83 5.63
N VAL A 105 3.23 15.07 4.74
CA VAL A 105 1.79 15.18 4.45
C VAL A 105 0.95 14.89 5.70
N LEU A 106 1.22 13.80 6.41
CA LEU A 106 0.43 13.40 7.58
C LEU A 106 0.52 14.41 8.73
N PHE A 107 1.72 14.94 9.01
CA PHE A 107 1.90 15.88 10.12
C PHE A 107 1.61 17.34 9.75
N TYR A 108 2.11 17.85 8.62
CA TYR A 108 1.94 19.27 8.26
C TYR A 108 0.58 19.58 7.64
N HIS A 109 0.03 18.69 6.80
CA HIS A 109 -1.23 18.96 6.12
C HIS A 109 -2.45 18.47 6.92
N TYR A 110 -2.32 17.32 7.58
CA TYR A 110 -3.45 16.68 8.27
C TYR A 110 -3.40 16.73 9.80
N GLU A 111 -2.32 17.27 10.39
CA GLU A 111 -2.16 17.43 11.84
C GLU A 111 -2.44 16.13 12.61
N MET A 112 -1.90 15.01 12.12
CA MET A 112 -2.06 13.72 12.78
C MET A 112 -1.25 13.64 14.07
N SER A 113 -1.77 12.89 15.04
CA SER A 113 -1.14 12.79 16.37
C SER A 113 0.10 11.92 16.38
N MET A 114 0.13 10.86 15.57
CA MET A 114 1.21 9.87 15.57
C MET A 114 1.25 9.10 14.24
N MET A 115 2.47 8.76 13.83
CA MET A 115 2.75 7.86 12.71
C MET A 115 3.60 6.70 13.23
N PHE A 116 3.16 5.47 13.01
CA PHE A 116 3.93 4.26 13.31
C PHE A 116 4.22 3.50 12.03
N ILE A 117 5.45 3.05 11.84
CA ILE A 117 5.88 2.36 10.62
C ILE A 117 6.18 0.91 10.96
N LEU A 118 5.53 0.00 10.23
CA LEU A 118 5.65 -1.44 10.40
C LEU A 118 6.19 -2.09 9.14
N PRO A 119 7.30 -2.86 9.23
CA PRO A 119 7.77 -3.66 8.10
C PRO A 119 6.76 -4.74 7.71
N SER A 120 6.32 -4.75 6.45
CA SER A 120 5.34 -5.72 5.90
C SER A 120 5.72 -7.18 6.22
N HIS A 121 6.98 -7.51 6.01
CA HIS A 121 7.57 -8.82 6.24
C HIS A 121 7.43 -9.29 7.71
N LEU A 122 7.56 -8.38 8.68
CA LEU A 122 7.40 -8.70 10.10
C LEU A 122 5.92 -8.84 10.48
N VAL A 123 5.05 -8.02 9.90
CA VAL A 123 3.60 -8.12 10.12
C VAL A 123 3.07 -9.47 9.64
N CYS A 124 3.59 -9.99 8.53
CA CYS A 124 3.25 -11.33 8.02
C CYS A 124 3.64 -12.47 9.00
N LEU A 125 4.81 -12.39 9.63
CA LEU A 125 5.20 -13.39 10.63
C LEU A 125 4.44 -13.25 11.94
N ALA A 126 4.15 -12.01 12.34
CA ALA A 126 3.38 -11.73 13.54
C ALA A 126 1.97 -12.33 13.45
N SER A 127 1.33 -12.32 12.27
CA SER A 127 0.01 -12.94 12.09
C SER A 127 0.04 -14.47 12.17
N LEU A 128 1.18 -15.09 11.85
CA LEU A 128 1.39 -16.54 11.95
C LEU A 128 1.90 -17.00 13.32
N ALA A 129 2.23 -16.05 14.21
CA ALA A 129 2.91 -16.32 15.48
C ALA A 129 4.22 -17.12 15.33
N ILE A 130 4.97 -16.86 14.24
CA ILE A 130 6.27 -17.48 13.94
C ILE A 130 7.37 -16.45 14.21
N ASP A 131 8.46 -16.88 14.83
CA ASP A 131 9.60 -16.02 15.15
C ASP A 131 10.69 -16.05 14.04
N SER A 132 10.84 -17.17 13.35
CA SER A 132 11.87 -17.38 12.33
C SER A 132 11.29 -18.00 11.07
N ALA A 133 11.37 -17.29 9.94
CA ALA A 133 11.01 -17.82 8.64
C ALA A 133 11.68 -17.04 7.51
N MET A 134 11.67 -17.61 6.30
CA MET A 134 12.00 -16.88 5.08
C MET A 134 10.70 -16.33 4.47
N VAL A 135 10.57 -15.01 4.42
CA VAL A 135 9.41 -14.36 3.81
C VAL A 135 9.72 -14.08 2.34
N VAL A 136 8.86 -14.61 1.47
CA VAL A 136 8.88 -14.34 0.03
C VAL A 136 7.66 -13.46 -0.27
N ASP A 137 7.90 -12.17 -0.44
CA ASP A 137 6.87 -11.17 -0.77
C ASP A 137 6.87 -10.95 -2.29
N VAL A 138 5.78 -11.30 -2.97
CA VAL A 138 5.62 -11.13 -4.42
C VAL A 138 4.58 -10.06 -4.68
N GLY A 139 5.06 -8.85 -4.94
CA GLY A 139 4.24 -7.68 -5.19
C GLY A 139 3.94 -7.44 -6.68
N TYR A 140 3.49 -6.21 -6.97
CA TYR A 140 3.21 -5.80 -8.34
C TYR A 140 4.48 -5.43 -9.12
N LYS A 141 5.33 -4.56 -8.57
CA LYS A 141 6.57 -4.10 -9.22
C LYS A 141 7.76 -5.04 -8.98
N GLU A 142 7.83 -5.65 -7.80
CA GLU A 142 8.99 -6.45 -7.38
C GLU A 142 8.59 -7.66 -6.54
N ALA A 143 9.49 -8.64 -6.52
CA ALA A 143 9.46 -9.78 -5.61
C ALA A 143 10.69 -9.71 -4.70
N VAL A 144 10.48 -9.79 -3.40
CA VAL A 144 11.51 -9.64 -2.36
C VAL A 144 11.53 -10.89 -1.50
N VAL A 145 12.73 -11.39 -1.21
CA VAL A 145 12.98 -12.49 -0.28
C VAL A 145 13.79 -11.96 0.88
N ILE A 146 13.26 -12.03 2.09
CA ILE A 146 13.96 -11.61 3.31
C ILE A 146 13.86 -12.72 4.37
N PRO A 147 15.00 -13.29 4.81
CA PRO A 147 15.02 -14.17 5.96
C PRO A 147 14.89 -13.37 7.26
N ILE A 148 14.01 -13.83 8.14
CA ILE A 148 13.80 -13.28 9.48
C ILE A 148 14.14 -14.39 10.48
N CYS A 149 14.98 -14.06 11.45
CA CYS A 149 15.39 -14.98 12.51
C CYS A 149 15.11 -14.33 13.87
N TYR A 150 14.37 -15.01 14.74
CA TYR A 150 14.00 -14.50 16.06
C TYR A 150 13.39 -13.09 16.03
N SER A 151 12.49 -12.84 15.07
CA SER A 151 11.85 -11.54 14.81
C SER A 151 12.79 -10.42 14.32
N PHE A 152 14.03 -10.74 13.95
CA PHE A 152 14.96 -9.80 13.35
C PHE A 152 15.15 -10.08 11.84
N PRO A 153 14.88 -9.10 10.96
CA PRO A 153 15.14 -9.27 9.53
C PRO A 153 16.65 -9.22 9.27
N VAL A 154 17.17 -10.24 8.57
CA VAL A 154 18.59 -10.30 8.20
C VAL A 154 18.81 -9.52 6.90
N VAL A 155 18.95 -8.20 7.02
CA VAL A 155 19.14 -7.25 5.89
C VAL A 155 20.46 -7.47 5.12
N LYS A 156 21.31 -8.42 5.53
CA LYS A 156 22.49 -8.80 4.71
C LYS A 156 22.18 -9.90 3.70
N ALA A 157 21.06 -10.59 3.86
CA ALA A 157 20.68 -11.76 3.08
C ALA A 157 19.36 -11.57 2.32
N TRP A 158 18.94 -10.32 2.09
CA TRP A 158 17.78 -10.06 1.23
C TRP A 158 18.15 -10.21 -0.23
N GLN A 159 17.16 -10.59 -1.03
CA GLN A 159 17.22 -10.56 -2.49
C GLN A 159 15.95 -9.92 -3.01
N ALA A 160 16.05 -9.06 -4.01
CA ALA A 160 14.88 -8.56 -4.73
C ALA A 160 15.09 -8.67 -6.23
N LEU A 161 14.00 -8.93 -6.94
CA LEU A 161 13.93 -8.94 -8.38
C LEU A 161 12.79 -8.02 -8.83
N PRO A 162 12.99 -7.21 -9.90
CA PRO A 162 11.93 -6.40 -10.49
C PRO A 162 10.99 -7.28 -11.34
N LEU A 163 10.51 -8.37 -10.74
CA LEU A 163 9.63 -9.36 -11.33
C LEU A 163 8.43 -9.49 -10.41
N GLY A 164 7.28 -9.05 -10.87
CA GLY A 164 6.02 -9.11 -10.13
C GLY A 164 4.82 -9.17 -11.07
N GLY A 165 3.68 -8.67 -10.61
CA GLY A 165 2.46 -8.56 -11.41
C GLY A 165 2.65 -7.77 -12.73
N GLU A 166 3.47 -6.72 -12.72
CA GLU A 166 3.73 -5.88 -13.90
C GLU A 166 4.41 -6.68 -15.03
N ALA A 167 5.38 -7.53 -14.70
CA ALA A 167 6.06 -8.37 -15.68
C ALA A 167 5.09 -9.37 -16.34
N ILE A 168 4.14 -9.90 -15.57
CA ILE A 168 3.07 -10.77 -16.09
C ILE A 168 2.15 -9.97 -17.01
N HIS A 169 1.72 -8.77 -16.62
CA HIS A 169 0.87 -7.91 -17.45
C HIS A 169 1.55 -7.54 -18.78
N ASN A 170 2.85 -7.22 -18.75
CA ASN A 170 3.61 -6.92 -19.95
C ASN A 170 3.73 -8.14 -20.86
N ASN A 171 4.00 -9.32 -20.30
CA ASN A 171 4.08 -10.56 -21.09
C ASN A 171 2.72 -10.92 -21.72
N LEU A 172 1.62 -10.80 -20.95
CA LEU A 172 0.26 -11.00 -21.46
C LEU A 172 -0.04 -10.03 -22.60
N ARG A 173 0.31 -8.75 -22.47
CA ARG A 173 0.16 -7.76 -23.55
C ARG A 173 0.94 -8.18 -24.79
N THR A 174 2.19 -8.59 -24.67
CA THR A 174 3.01 -9.08 -25.79
C THR A 174 2.39 -10.31 -26.46
N LEU A 175 1.93 -11.29 -25.68
CA LEU A 175 1.30 -12.50 -26.20
C LEU A 175 -0.01 -12.18 -26.94
N LEU A 176 -0.87 -11.33 -26.37
CA LEU A 176 -2.12 -10.91 -27.00
C LEU A 176 -1.85 -10.16 -28.32
N SER A 177 -0.88 -9.25 -28.35
CA SER A 177 -0.48 -8.57 -29.59
C SER A 177 0.08 -9.54 -30.63
N SER A 178 0.88 -10.53 -30.22
CA SER A 178 1.44 -11.54 -31.13
C SER A 178 0.38 -12.48 -31.72
N SER A 179 -0.70 -12.72 -30.97
CA SER A 179 -1.82 -13.59 -31.38
C SER A 179 -2.77 -12.95 -32.41
N ASN A 180 -2.48 -11.73 -32.88
CA ASN A 180 -3.22 -11.03 -33.95
C ASN A 180 -4.74 -10.90 -33.70
N THR A 181 -5.16 -10.81 -32.44
CA THR A 181 -6.57 -10.61 -32.06
C THR A 181 -7.13 -9.23 -32.43
N GLY A 182 -6.31 -8.33 -32.97
CA GLY A 182 -6.71 -6.97 -33.35
C GLY A 182 -6.97 -6.03 -32.18
N ILE A 183 -6.75 -6.50 -30.95
CA ILE A 183 -6.97 -5.75 -29.72
C ILE A 183 -5.68 -4.98 -29.39
N GLN A 184 -5.71 -3.66 -29.59
CA GLN A 184 -4.65 -2.73 -29.17
C GLN A 184 -5.13 -1.95 -27.94
N ASP A 185 -4.22 -1.69 -27.00
CA ASP A 185 -4.44 -0.87 -25.79
C ASP A 185 -5.59 -1.32 -24.87
N LEU A 186 -5.51 -2.57 -24.38
CA LEU A 186 -6.36 -2.99 -23.27
C LEU A 186 -6.05 -2.19 -22.00
N PRO A 187 -7.08 -1.69 -21.29
CA PRO A 187 -6.90 -1.11 -19.98
C PRO A 187 -6.35 -2.16 -19.01
N GLU A 188 -5.49 -1.73 -18.08
CA GLU A 188 -4.83 -2.65 -17.14
C GLU A 188 -5.85 -3.42 -16.28
N SER A 189 -7.00 -2.84 -15.96
CA SER A 189 -8.08 -3.53 -15.24
C SER A 189 -8.60 -4.74 -15.99
N THR A 190 -8.69 -4.69 -17.33
CA THR A 190 -9.12 -5.84 -18.14
C THR A 190 -8.01 -6.89 -18.21
N LEU A 191 -6.74 -6.49 -18.29
CA LEU A 191 -5.61 -7.44 -18.27
C LEU A 191 -5.53 -8.18 -16.94
N GLU A 192 -5.81 -7.47 -15.84
CA GLU A 192 -5.86 -8.04 -14.51
C GLU A 192 -7.02 -9.02 -14.36
N ASN A 193 -8.21 -8.68 -14.85
CA ASN A 193 -9.33 -9.63 -14.89
C ASN A 193 -8.99 -10.88 -15.70
N ILE A 194 -8.34 -10.74 -16.86
CA ILE A 194 -7.91 -11.90 -17.68
C ILE A 194 -6.92 -12.79 -16.92
N LYS A 195 -6.04 -12.19 -16.11
CA LYS A 195 -5.09 -12.92 -15.27
C LYS A 195 -5.79 -13.66 -14.13
N GLU A 196 -6.81 -13.05 -13.52
CA GLU A 196 -7.52 -13.62 -12.37
C GLU A 196 -8.62 -14.62 -12.76
N GLU A 197 -9.23 -14.48 -13.94
CA GLU A 197 -10.38 -15.30 -14.39
C GLU A 197 -10.04 -16.75 -14.81
N GLN A 198 -8.83 -17.25 -14.58
CA GLN A 198 -8.58 -18.70 -14.66
C GLN A 198 -8.95 -19.41 -13.35
N ASN A 199 -10.25 -19.50 -13.04
CA ASN A 199 -10.84 -20.55 -12.19
C ASN A 199 -12.38 -20.39 -12.10
N ILE A 200 -13.12 -20.95 -13.07
CA ILE A 200 -14.27 -21.85 -12.84
C ILE A 200 -14.24 -22.93 -13.94
#